data_AF-A0A376LH20-F1
#
_entry.id   AF-A0A376LH20-F1
#
_cell.length_a   1.000
_cell.length_b   1.000
_cell.length_c   1.000
_cell.angle_alpha   90.00
_cell.angle_beta   90.00
_cell.angle_gamma   90.00
#
_symmetry.space_group_name_H-M   'P 1'
#
loop_
_entity.id
_entity.type
_entity.pdbx_description
1 polymer ?
#
loop_
_entity_poly.entity_id
_entity_poly.type
_entity_poly.pdbx_seq_one_letter_code
_entity_poly.pdbx_strand_id
1 'polypeptide(L)'
;MSGQFGFGVERDAVFGFLSLIFWLLIFVVSIKYLTFVMRADNAGEGGILTLMSLAGRNTSARTTSMLVIMGLIGGSFFYGEVVITPAISVMSAIEGLEIVAPQLDTWIVPLSIIVLTLLFMIQNMARLWSVSCLHRSC
;
A
#
# COMPACT_ATOMS: atom_id res chain seq x y z
N MET A 1 17.76 -14.64 48.85
CA MET A 1 16.58 -15.43 48.41
C MET A 1 16.15 -14.90 47.06
N SER A 2 16.09 -15.79 46.08
CA SER A 2 15.84 -15.62 44.65
C SER A 2 14.43 -15.12 44.30
N GLY A 3 14.31 -14.27 43.27
CA GLY A 3 13.33 -14.51 42.20
C GLY A 3 12.03 -13.69 42.13
N GLN A 4 11.97 -12.46 42.64
CA GLN A 4 10.79 -11.59 42.44
C GLN A 4 10.87 -10.79 41.11
N PHE A 5 10.83 -11.49 39.97
CA PHE A 5 10.37 -10.86 38.73
C PHE A 5 8.84 -10.83 38.78
N GLY A 6 8.31 -9.78 39.40
CA GLY A 6 6.91 -9.41 39.44
C GLY A 6 6.41 -9.03 38.04
N PHE A 7 6.29 -10.05 37.20
CA PHE A 7 5.67 -10.00 35.90
C PHE A 7 4.15 -9.93 36.11
N GLY A 8 3.58 -8.73 36.11
CA GLY A 8 2.13 -8.51 35.90
C GLY A 8 1.73 -8.86 34.47
N VAL A 9 2.02 -10.10 34.05
CA VAL A 9 2.34 -10.47 32.67
C VAL A 9 1.19 -10.95 31.82
N GLU A 10 -0.04 -11.00 32.30
CA GLU A 10 -1.06 -11.65 31.46
C GLU A 10 -1.59 -10.77 30.31
N ARG A 11 -1.72 -9.44 30.48
CA ARG A 11 -2.24 -8.56 29.42
C ARG A 11 -1.15 -7.86 28.61
N ASP A 12 -0.21 -7.19 29.29
CA ASP A 12 0.81 -6.38 28.62
C ASP A 12 1.78 -7.23 27.80
N ALA A 13 2.12 -8.44 28.29
CA ALA A 13 2.95 -9.35 27.52
C ALA A 13 2.21 -9.89 26.29
N VAL A 14 0.91 -10.21 26.41
CA VAL A 14 0.09 -10.69 25.28
C VAL A 14 0.00 -9.62 24.19
N PHE A 15 -0.25 -8.36 24.55
CA PHE A 15 -0.22 -7.26 23.59
C PHE A 15 1.17 -7.05 22.99
N GLY A 16 2.24 -7.24 23.78
CA GLY A 16 3.63 -7.22 23.29
C GLY A 16 3.91 -8.31 22.27
N PHE A 17 3.52 -9.56 22.54
CA PHE A 17 3.68 -10.67 21.61
C PHE A 17 2.82 -10.50 20.35
N LEU A 18 1.56 -10.07 20.47
CA LEU A 18 0.70 -9.76 19.33
C LEU A 18 1.31 -8.68 18.44
N SER A 19 1.81 -7.60 19.04
CA SER A 19 2.46 -6.50 18.32
C SER A 19 3.74 -6.97 17.62
N LEU A 20 4.57 -7.78 18.28
CA LEU A 20 5.78 -8.33 17.69
C LEU A 20 5.46 -9.23 16.50
N ILE A 21 4.46 -10.10 16.62
CA ILE A 21 4.02 -10.96 15.51
C ILE A 21 3.48 -10.09 14.36
N PHE A 22 2.67 -9.08 14.66
CA PHE A 22 2.11 -8.16 13.67
C PHE A 22 3.20 -7.41 12.90
N TRP A 23 4.14 -6.78 13.60
CA TRP A 23 5.27 -6.07 13.00
C TRP A 23 6.19 -7.01 12.23
N LEU A 24 6.47 -8.21 12.77
CA LEU A 24 7.29 -9.21 12.09
C LEU A 24 6.64 -9.66 10.78
N LEU A 25 5.34 -9.93 10.77
CA LEU A 25 4.61 -10.30 9.55
C LEU A 25 4.69 -9.18 8.51
N ILE A 26 4.48 -7.93 8.90
CA ILE A 26 4.60 -6.76 8.01
C ILE A 26 6.01 -6.64 7.45
N PHE A 27 7.05 -6.76 8.28
CA PHE A 27 8.44 -6.68 7.83
C PHE A 27 8.83 -7.85 6.92
N VAL A 28 8.47 -9.07 7.29
CA VAL A 28 8.77 -10.27 6.49
C VAL A 28 8.08 -10.20 5.14
N VAL A 29 6.80 -9.83 5.10
CA VAL A 29 6.05 -9.64 3.84
C VAL A 29 6.68 -8.52 3.03
N SER A 30 6.90 -7.34 3.60
CA SER A 30 7.47 -6.20 2.85
C SER A 30 8.84 -6.54 2.26
N ILE A 31 9.75 -7.11 3.06
CA ILE A 31 11.09 -7.48 2.59
C ILE A 31 11.03 -8.62 1.57
N LYS A 32 10.25 -9.68 1.82
CA LYS A 32 10.15 -10.83 0.91
C LYS A 32 9.52 -10.44 -0.42
N TYR A 33 8.49 -9.60 -0.42
CA TYR A 33 7.83 -9.12 -1.64
C TYR A 33 8.73 -8.14 -2.40
N LEU A 34 9.37 -7.17 -1.72
CA LEU A 34 10.32 -6.25 -2.35
C LEU A 34 11.54 -6.99 -2.92
N THR A 35 12.11 -7.95 -2.19
CA THR A 35 13.24 -8.74 -2.69
C THR A 35 12.82 -9.68 -3.81
N PHE A 36 11.60 -10.23 -3.81
CA PHE A 36 11.08 -10.99 -4.94
C PHE A 36 10.94 -10.10 -6.19
N VAL A 37 10.36 -8.91 -6.04
CA VAL A 37 10.24 -7.91 -7.12
C VAL A 37 11.61 -7.45 -7.61
N MET A 38 12.54 -7.10 -6.71
CA MET A 38 13.89 -6.66 -7.07
C MET A 38 14.79 -7.80 -7.57
N ARG A 39 14.54 -9.06 -7.19
CA ARG A 39 15.23 -10.23 -7.78
C ARG A 39 14.66 -10.58 -9.15
N ALA A 40 13.37 -10.35 -9.39
CA ALA A 40 12.81 -10.38 -10.74
C ALA A 40 13.41 -9.28 -11.64
N ASP A 41 14.01 -8.24 -11.03
CA ASP A 41 14.70 -7.12 -11.68
C ASP A 41 16.23 -7.32 -11.86
N ASN A 42 16.76 -8.51 -11.56
CA ASN A 42 18.19 -8.78 -11.63
C ASN A 42 18.61 -9.53 -12.91
N ALA A 43 18.60 -8.78 -14.01
CA ALA A 43 19.43 -9.02 -15.19
C ALA A 43 19.67 -7.71 -15.98
N GLY A 44 20.14 -6.66 -15.29
CA GLY A 44 20.92 -5.57 -15.91
C GLY A 44 20.23 -4.59 -16.86
N GLU A 45 18.96 -4.76 -17.23
CA GLU A 45 18.16 -3.75 -17.95
C GLU A 45 16.75 -3.74 -17.33
N GLY A 46 16.30 -2.58 -16.85
CA GLY A 46 15.29 -2.46 -15.79
C GLY A 46 13.84 -2.86 -16.10
N GLY A 47 13.24 -3.66 -15.25
CA GLY A 47 11.81 -3.87 -15.13
C GLY A 47 11.12 -4.57 -16.31
N ILE A 48 9.86 -4.95 -16.07
CA ILE A 48 8.90 -5.46 -17.08
C ILE A 48 8.82 -4.60 -18.36
N LEU A 49 9.21 -3.32 -18.29
CA LEU A 49 9.19 -2.35 -19.39
C LEU A 49 10.42 -2.44 -20.31
N THR A 50 11.62 -2.76 -19.83
CA THR A 50 12.78 -2.98 -20.72
C THR A 50 12.77 -4.38 -21.31
N LEU A 51 12.28 -5.39 -20.58
CA LEU A 51 12.05 -6.74 -21.11
C LEU A 51 11.03 -6.73 -22.26
N MET A 52 10.01 -5.86 -22.21
CA MET A 52 9.07 -5.65 -23.32
C MET A 52 9.74 -5.00 -24.55
N SER A 53 10.78 -4.19 -24.35
CA SER A 53 11.61 -3.56 -25.41
C SER A 53 12.70 -4.50 -25.97
N LEU A 54 13.27 -5.38 -25.13
CA LEU A 54 14.36 -6.30 -25.50
C LEU A 54 13.86 -7.66 -26.02
N ALA A 55 12.64 -8.08 -25.65
CA ALA A 55 12.00 -9.29 -26.18
C ALA A 55 11.69 -9.23 -27.68
N GLY A 56 11.73 -8.04 -28.30
CA GLY A 56 11.61 -7.90 -29.75
C GLY A 56 12.78 -8.49 -30.53
N ARG A 57 13.90 -8.87 -29.89
CA ARG A 57 15.13 -9.22 -30.63
C ARG A 57 15.84 -10.54 -30.29
N ASN A 58 15.72 -11.16 -29.10
CA ASN A 58 16.54 -12.37 -28.84
C ASN A 58 16.13 -13.34 -27.70
N THR A 59 14.88 -13.34 -27.21
CA THR A 59 14.46 -14.24 -26.11
C THR A 59 13.26 -15.12 -26.49
N SER A 60 13.24 -16.36 -25.97
CA SER A 60 12.15 -17.33 -26.14
C SER A 60 10.78 -16.73 -25.76
N ALA A 61 9.82 -16.83 -26.68
CA ALA A 61 8.45 -16.31 -26.52
C ALA A 61 7.75 -16.76 -25.22
N ARG A 62 8.16 -17.92 -24.68
CA ARG A 62 7.60 -18.49 -23.45
C ARG A 62 7.98 -17.67 -22.20
N THR A 63 9.20 -17.16 -22.14
CA THR A 63 9.69 -16.37 -21.00
C THR A 63 9.08 -14.97 -20.99
N THR A 64 8.99 -14.33 -22.16
CA THR A 64 8.32 -13.02 -22.31
C THR A 64 6.85 -13.10 -21.89
N SER A 65 6.13 -14.14 -22.32
CA SER A 65 4.73 -14.34 -21.93
C SER A 65 4.57 -14.53 -20.42
N MET A 66 5.43 -15.33 -19.79
CA MET A 66 5.41 -15.55 -18.34
C MET A 66 5.67 -14.26 -17.54
N LEU A 67 6.60 -13.43 -17.99
CA LEU A 67 6.94 -12.15 -17.35
C LEU A 67 5.80 -11.13 -17.49
N VAL A 68 5.17 -11.03 -18.66
CA VAL A 68 4.00 -10.17 -18.88
C VAL A 68 2.83 -10.60 -17.99
N ILE A 69 2.59 -11.91 -17.87
CA ILE A 69 1.52 -12.45 -17.01
C ILE A 69 1.82 -12.14 -15.53
N MET A 70 3.04 -12.38 -15.05
CA MET A 70 3.41 -12.00 -13.68
C MET A 70 3.27 -10.49 -13.43
N GLY A 71 3.69 -9.66 -14.38
CA GLY A 71 3.59 -8.20 -14.30
C GLY A 71 2.15 -7.70 -14.28
N LEU A 72 1.26 -8.28 -15.10
CA LEU A 72 -0.16 -7.94 -15.12
C LEU A 72 -0.86 -8.34 -13.81
N ILE A 73 -0.56 -9.54 -13.29
CA ILE A 73 -1.11 -10.00 -12.01
C ILE A 73 -0.61 -9.11 -10.85
N GLY A 74 0.69 -8.83 -10.78
CA GLY A 74 1.25 -7.96 -9.75
C GLY A 74 0.75 -6.52 -9.84
N GLY A 75 0.68 -5.96 -11.06
CA GLY A 75 0.22 -4.59 -11.31
C GLY A 75 -1.26 -4.39 -10.99
N SER A 76 -2.12 -5.36 -11.33
CA SER A 76 -3.55 -5.32 -10.99
C SER A 76 -3.79 -5.42 -9.49
N PHE A 77 -3.06 -6.29 -8.79
CA PHE A 77 -3.14 -6.39 -7.32
C PHE A 77 -2.70 -5.09 -6.64
N PHE A 78 -1.59 -4.50 -7.09
CA PHE A 78 -1.09 -3.24 -6.55
C PHE A 78 -2.04 -2.06 -6.81
N TYR A 79 -2.65 -2.02 -8.00
CA TYR A 79 -3.68 -1.03 -8.31
C TYR A 79 -4.89 -1.15 -7.36
N GLY A 80 -5.28 -2.38 -6.99
CA GLY A 80 -6.29 -2.63 -5.98
C GLY A 80 -5.94 -1.98 -4.63
N GLU A 81 -4.77 -2.28 -4.08
CA GLU A 81 -4.32 -1.75 -2.77
C GLU A 81 -4.27 -0.21 -2.72
N VAL A 82 -3.84 0.43 -3.82
CA VAL A 82 -3.76 1.90 -3.93
C VAL A 82 -5.15 2.55 -3.97
N VAL A 83 -6.15 1.88 -4.55
CA VAL A 83 -7.53 2.40 -4.62
C VAL A 83 -8.32 2.06 -3.34
N ILE A 84 -8.07 0.91 -2.72
CA ILE A 84 -8.82 0.42 -1.55
C ILE A 84 -8.47 1.22 -0.29
N THR A 85 -7.19 1.50 -0.04
CA THR A 85 -6.73 2.21 1.18
C THR A 85 -7.40 3.57 1.42
N PRO A 86 -7.50 4.50 0.44
CA PRO A 86 -8.19 5.76 0.66
C PRO A 86 -9.70 5.58 0.87
N ALA A 87 -10.31 4.56 0.26
CA ALA A 87 -11.73 4.27 0.46
C ALA A 87 -12.01 3.75 1.89
N ILE A 88 -11.24 2.77 2.36
CA ILE A 88 -11.38 2.21 3.71
C ILE A 88 -11.14 3.28 4.78
N SER A 89 -10.08 4.08 4.63
CA SER A 89 -9.77 5.13 5.62
C SER A 89 -10.89 6.17 5.72
N VAL A 90 -11.58 6.49 4.63
CA VAL A 90 -12.69 7.45 4.64
C VAL A 90 -13.96 6.85 5.22
N MET A 91 -14.32 5.61 4.86
CA MET A 91 -15.49 4.94 5.48
C MET A 91 -15.31 4.79 6.99
N SER A 92 -14.12 4.42 7.46
CA SER A 92 -13.80 4.35 8.89
C SER A 92 -13.92 5.71 9.60
N ALA A 93 -13.51 6.81 8.96
CA ALA A 93 -13.66 8.15 9.52
C ALA A 93 -15.15 8.58 9.63
N ILE A 94 -15.99 8.14 8.69
CA ILE A 94 -17.43 8.43 8.67
C ILE A 94 -18.18 7.63 9.74
N GLU A 95 -17.90 6.34 9.85
CA GLU A 95 -18.48 5.48 10.90
C GLU A 95 -18.15 6.00 12.30
N GLY A 96 -16.92 6.52 12.50
CA GLY A 96 -16.54 7.18 13.76
C GLY A 96 -17.32 8.47 14.04
N LEU A 97 -17.73 9.20 13.00
CA LEU A 97 -18.50 10.45 13.12
C LEU A 97 -19.99 10.20 13.42
N GLU A 98 -20.57 9.13 12.85
CA GLU A 98 -21.95 8.69 13.08
C GLU A 98 -22.21 8.40 14.58
N ILE A 99 -21.25 7.82 15.28
CA ILE A 99 -21.34 7.49 16.71
C ILE A 99 -21.46 8.75 17.59
N VAL A 100 -20.88 9.88 17.18
CA VAL A 100 -20.82 11.12 17.99
C VAL A 100 -22.00 12.04 17.71
N ALA A 101 -22.61 11.97 16.52
CA ALA A 101 -23.70 12.85 16.11
C ALA A 101 -24.81 12.11 15.32
N PRO A 102 -25.70 11.36 15.99
CA PRO A 102 -26.81 10.61 15.35
C PRO A 102 -27.89 11.50 14.71
N GLN A 103 -27.77 12.82 14.81
CA GLN A 103 -28.69 13.80 14.23
C GLN A 103 -28.32 14.15 12.78
N LEU A 104 -27.16 13.67 12.29
CA LEU A 104 -26.62 13.96 10.97
C LEU A 104 -26.78 12.80 9.97
N ASP A 105 -27.58 11.78 10.27
CA ASP A 105 -27.78 10.58 9.42
C ASP A 105 -28.10 10.91 7.95
N THR A 106 -28.85 11.98 7.68
CA THR A 106 -29.16 12.41 6.32
C THR A 106 -28.00 13.16 5.62
N TRP A 107 -27.12 13.79 6.40
CA TRP A 107 -26.01 14.61 5.90
C TRP A 107 -24.68 13.85 5.78
N ILE A 108 -24.56 12.67 6.38
CA ILE A 108 -23.34 11.84 6.35
C ILE A 108 -22.96 11.41 4.93
N VAL A 109 -23.93 10.97 4.12
CA VAL A 109 -23.69 10.53 2.73
C VAL A 109 -23.24 11.68 1.81
N PRO A 110 -23.89 12.86 1.78
CA PRO A 110 -23.37 13.97 0.96
C PRO A 110 -22.03 14.52 1.48
N LEU A 111 -21.80 14.52 2.79
CA LEU A 111 -20.53 14.95 3.38
C LEU A 111 -19.38 14.04 2.96
N SER A 112 -19.58 12.73 2.91
CA SER A 112 -18.55 11.77 2.48
C SER A 112 -18.14 11.97 1.03
N ILE A 113 -19.11 12.20 0.13
CA ILE A 113 -18.84 12.51 -1.27
C ILE A 113 -18.04 13.82 -1.40
N ILE A 114 -18.38 14.84 -0.61
CA ILE A 114 -17.65 16.12 -0.59
C ILE A 114 -16.22 15.91 -0.09
N VAL A 115 -16.02 15.22 1.03
CA VAL A 115 -14.70 14.95 1.61
C VAL A 115 -13.85 14.10 0.66
N LEU A 116 -14.41 13.07 0.05
CA LEU A 116 -13.71 12.26 -0.97
C LEU A 116 -13.29 13.11 -2.17
N THR A 117 -14.19 13.93 -2.69
CA THR A 117 -13.90 14.83 -3.82
C THR A 117 -12.79 15.82 -3.45
N LEU A 118 -12.86 16.40 -2.26
CA LEU A 118 -11.91 17.40 -1.77
C LEU A 118 -10.53 16.78 -1.47
N LEU A 119 -10.49 15.61 -0.86
CA LEU A 119 -9.26 14.84 -0.64
C LEU A 119 -8.63 14.40 -1.97
N PHE A 120 -9.42 13.99 -2.95
CA PHE A 120 -8.92 13.61 -4.27
C PHE A 120 -8.38 14.82 -5.04
N MET A 121 -9.04 15.98 -4.94
CA MET A 121 -8.54 17.24 -5.51
C MET A 121 -7.19 17.66 -4.89
N ILE A 122 -7.05 17.57 -3.57
CA ILE A 122 -5.79 17.91 -2.88
C ILE A 122 -4.67 16.92 -3.24
N GLN A 123 -4.94 15.61 -3.28
CA GLN A 123 -3.96 14.60 -3.68
C GLN A 123 -3.50 14.78 -5.13
N ASN A 124 -4.41 15.13 -6.04
CA ASN A 124 -4.09 15.44 -7.43
C ASN A 124 -3.24 16.71 -7.54
N MET A 125 -3.56 17.75 -6.77
CA MET A 125 -2.78 18.99 -6.74
C MET A 125 -1.38 18.78 -6.16
N ALA A 126 -1.24 17.99 -5.09
CA ALA A 126 0.05 17.64 -4.50
C ALA A 126 0.96 16.87 -5.49
N ARG A 127 0.36 15.96 -6.28
CA ARG A 127 1.05 15.27 -7.38
C ARG A 127 1.52 16.24 -8.47
N LEU A 128 0.69 17.23 -8.83
CA LEU A 128 1.03 18.26 -9.82
C LEU A 128 2.12 19.24 -9.33
N TRP A 129 2.14 19.59 -8.04
CA TRP A 129 3.17 20.47 -7.45
C TRP A 129 4.54 19.79 -7.37
N SER A 130 4.58 18.49 -7.02
CA SER A 130 5.80 17.69 -7.01
C SER A 130 6.46 17.61 -8.40
N VAL A 131 5.67 17.37 -9.45
CA VAL A 131 6.15 17.30 -10.84
C VAL A 131 6.53 18.69 -11.39
N SER A 132 5.77 19.73 -11.01
CA SER A 132 6.05 21.11 -11.44
C SER A 132 7.31 21.70 -10.78
N CYS A 133 7.62 21.31 -9.54
CA CYS A 133 8.88 21.67 -8.88
C CYS A 133 10.11 20.98 -9.52
N LEU A 134 9.94 19.76 -10.03
CA LEU A 134 11.01 19.07 -10.76
C LEU A 134 11.31 19.75 -12.11
N HIS A 135 10.29 20.21 -12.83
CA HIS A 135 10.47 20.93 -14.10
C HIS A 135 11.06 22.34 -13.89
N ARG A 136 10.79 23.01 -12.75
CA ARG A 136 11.32 24.35 -12.47
C ARG A 136 12.76 24.35 -11.91
N SER A 137 13.34 23.15 -11.72
CA SER A 137 14.72 22.95 -11.25
C SER A 137 15.67 22.41 -12.33
N CYS A 138 15.22 22.36 -13.60
CA CYS A 138 16.04 22.16 -14.80
C CYS A 138 16.08 23.45 -15.63
#